data_AF-A0A3A4S919-F1
#
_entry.id   AF-A0A3A4S919-F1
#
_cell.length_a   1.000
_cell.length_b   1.000
_cell.length_c   1.000
_cell.angle_alpha   90.00
_cell.angle_beta   90.00
_cell.angle_gamma   90.00
#
_symmetry.space_group_name_H-M   'P 1'
#
loop_
_entity.id
_entity.type
_entity.pdbx_description
1 polymer ?
#
loop_
_entity_poly.entity_id
_entity_poly.type
_entity_poly.pdbx_seq_one_letter_code
_entity_poly.pdbx_strand_id
1 'polypeptide(L)'
;MGINTVEKIDNLVPVKTVLISVSDKSGLETFIPQLTKINPEVRILSTGGTFNTIREILGDRAATLLAQVSDYTGQPETQGGLVKTLDFKIYLGILTETYNPSHQADLKRTDASAIDMVIVNLYPFKETIAKPDAFVEMARGNIDIGGPCMIRASAKNYLRVASVVDPSDYPAILRDLESNNGMTTLETRFRLAQKAFGHTADYDRAIADYLGRQPMADVSSCYGF
;
A
#
# COMPACT_ATOMS: atom_id res chain seq x y z
N MET A 1 13.32 6.86 -24.15
CA MET A 1 12.64 5.58 -23.89
C MET A 1 11.23 5.68 -24.47
N GLY A 2 10.81 4.74 -25.32
CA GLY A 2 9.42 4.68 -25.77
C GLY A 2 8.51 4.33 -24.60
N ILE A 3 7.30 4.88 -24.58
CA ILE A 3 6.28 4.49 -23.61
C ILE A 3 5.83 3.07 -23.96
N ASN A 4 5.97 2.13 -23.01
CA ASN A 4 5.36 0.81 -23.15
C ASN A 4 3.83 0.99 -23.15
N THR A 5 3.18 0.66 -24.26
CA THR A 5 1.72 0.71 -24.38
C THR A 5 1.18 -0.70 -24.18
N VAL A 6 0.28 -0.87 -23.20
CA VAL A 6 -0.29 -2.18 -22.89
C VAL A 6 -1.45 -2.47 -23.84
N GLU A 7 -1.28 -3.46 -24.72
CA GLU A 7 -2.28 -3.82 -25.73
C GLU A 7 -3.21 -4.96 -25.27
N LYS A 8 -2.80 -5.74 -24.27
CA LYS A 8 -3.54 -6.89 -23.76
C LYS A 8 -3.65 -6.83 -22.23
N ILE A 9 -4.86 -6.98 -21.72
CA ILE A 9 -5.19 -6.99 -20.30
C ILE A 9 -6.26 -8.04 -20.00
N ASP A 10 -6.41 -8.35 -18.71
CA ASP A 10 -7.50 -9.18 -18.20
C ASP A 10 -8.51 -8.32 -17.45
N ASN A 11 -9.81 -8.49 -17.75
CA ASN A 11 -10.85 -7.85 -16.95
C ASN A 11 -10.81 -8.40 -15.51
N LEU A 12 -10.84 -9.73 -15.38
CA LEU A 12 -10.82 -10.44 -14.11
C LEU A 12 -9.38 -10.80 -13.72
N VAL A 13 -8.93 -10.33 -12.56
CA VAL A 13 -7.60 -10.63 -12.03
C VAL A 13 -7.72 -11.29 -10.66
N PRO A 14 -7.19 -12.51 -10.47
CA PRO A 14 -7.25 -13.20 -9.18
C PRO A 14 -6.40 -12.50 -8.14
N VAL A 15 -6.92 -12.40 -6.92
CA VAL A 15 -6.18 -11.86 -5.78
C VAL A 15 -5.41 -12.99 -5.11
N LYS A 16 -4.12 -13.10 -5.41
CA LYS A 16 -3.23 -14.13 -4.85
C LYS A 16 -2.27 -13.56 -3.81
N THR A 17 -1.76 -12.34 -4.04
CA THR A 17 -0.88 -11.66 -3.08
C THR A 17 -1.40 -10.27 -2.74
N VAL A 18 -1.52 -10.00 -1.44
CA VAL A 18 -1.97 -8.70 -0.90
C VAL A 18 -0.87 -8.10 -0.04
N LEU A 19 -0.51 -6.85 -0.29
CA LEU A 19 0.39 -6.07 0.58
C LEU A 19 -0.43 -5.11 1.44
N ILE A 20 -0.35 -5.23 2.76
CA ILE A 20 -1.14 -4.44 3.71
C ILE A 20 -0.22 -3.67 4.66
N SER A 21 -0.33 -2.35 4.65
CA SER A 21 0.40 -1.46 5.56
C SER A 21 -0.46 -0.25 5.88
N VAL A 22 -1.17 -0.30 7.01
CA VAL A 22 -2.18 0.71 7.37
C VAL A 22 -1.90 1.35 8.73
N SER A 23 -2.17 2.64 8.81
CA SER A 23 -2.20 3.38 10.08
C SER A 23 -3.52 3.12 10.80
N ASP A 24 -4.64 3.35 10.13
CA ASP A 24 -5.98 3.00 10.57
C ASP A 24 -6.28 1.52 10.28
N LYS A 25 -6.58 0.77 11.35
CA LYS A 25 -6.79 -0.69 11.31
C LYS A 25 -8.28 -1.05 11.28
N SER A 26 -9.18 -0.07 11.29
CA SER A 26 -10.61 -0.31 11.26
C SER A 26 -11.01 -1.23 10.11
N GLY A 27 -11.86 -2.20 10.42
CA GLY A 27 -12.42 -3.13 9.44
C GLY A 27 -11.51 -4.29 9.06
N LEU A 28 -10.22 -4.31 9.45
CA LEU A 28 -9.34 -5.46 9.16
C LEU A 28 -9.84 -6.74 9.83
N GLU A 29 -10.40 -6.62 11.02
CA GLU A 29 -11.00 -7.73 11.79
C GLU A 29 -12.13 -8.44 11.04
N THR A 30 -12.78 -7.75 10.10
CA THR A 30 -13.81 -8.32 9.24
C THR A 30 -13.27 -8.67 7.86
N PHE A 31 -12.45 -7.78 7.30
CA PHE A 31 -11.93 -7.93 5.94
C PHE A 31 -11.00 -9.14 5.79
N ILE A 32 -10.06 -9.34 6.71
CA ILE A 32 -9.06 -10.41 6.61
C ILE A 32 -9.72 -11.81 6.67
N PRO A 33 -10.61 -12.13 7.63
CA PRO A 33 -11.27 -13.43 7.64
C PRO A 33 -12.12 -13.69 6.40
N GLN A 34 -12.83 -12.67 5.89
CA GLN A 34 -13.65 -12.82 4.68
C GLN A 34 -12.78 -13.01 3.43
N LEU A 35 -11.72 -12.21 3.27
CA LEU A 35 -10.77 -12.37 2.17
C LEU A 35 -10.18 -13.78 2.14
N THR A 36 -9.72 -14.29 3.28
CA THR A 36 -9.13 -15.64 3.36
C THR A 36 -10.16 -16.78 3.26
N LYS A 37 -11.45 -16.48 3.36
CA LYS A 37 -12.53 -17.44 3.05
C LYS A 37 -12.78 -17.50 1.54
N ILE A 38 -12.78 -16.35 0.87
CA ILE A 38 -12.98 -16.24 -0.59
C ILE A 38 -11.75 -16.75 -1.35
N ASN A 39 -10.56 -16.41 -0.88
CA ASN A 39 -9.27 -16.81 -1.43
C ASN A 39 -8.45 -17.57 -0.36
N PRO A 40 -8.66 -18.89 -0.18
CA PRO A 40 -8.02 -19.68 0.88
C PRO A 40 -6.49 -19.70 0.86
N GLU A 41 -5.91 -19.51 -0.32
CA GLU A 41 -4.46 -19.54 -0.58
C GLU A 41 -3.85 -18.13 -0.71
N VAL A 42 -4.58 -17.08 -0.34
CA VAL A 42 -4.07 -15.71 -0.43
C VAL A 42 -2.84 -15.52 0.45
N ARG A 43 -1.78 -14.98 -0.13
CA ARG A 43 -0.58 -14.57 0.60
C ARG A 43 -0.70 -13.10 1.00
N ILE A 44 -0.49 -12.82 2.27
CA ILE A 44 -0.52 -11.47 2.83
C ILE A 44 0.91 -11.09 3.23
N LEU A 45 1.40 -9.98 2.66
CA LEU A 45 2.62 -9.32 3.06
C LEU A 45 2.27 -8.15 3.96
N SER A 46 2.91 -8.02 5.12
CA SER A 46 2.67 -6.88 6.02
C SER A 46 3.90 -6.50 6.84
N THR A 47 3.82 -5.36 7.54
CA THR A 47 4.92 -4.79 8.32
C THR A 47 4.44 -4.18 9.64
N GLY A 48 5.32 -4.17 10.64
CA GLY A 48 5.13 -3.47 11.92
C GLY A 48 3.82 -3.81 12.62
N GLY A 49 3.12 -2.77 13.12
CA GLY A 49 1.86 -2.95 13.84
C GLY A 49 0.76 -3.59 13.00
N THR A 50 0.76 -3.39 11.68
CA THR A 50 -0.22 -4.02 10.78
C THR A 50 -0.04 -5.53 10.74
N PHE A 51 1.22 -6.00 10.66
CA PHE A 51 1.54 -7.42 10.69
C PHE A 51 1.05 -8.07 11.98
N ASN A 52 1.30 -7.44 13.13
CA ASN A 52 0.86 -7.97 14.43
C ASN A 52 -0.67 -8.09 14.51
N THR A 53 -1.40 -7.05 14.09
CA THR A 53 -2.87 -7.07 14.07
C THR A 53 -3.40 -8.17 13.14
N ILE A 54 -2.85 -8.33 11.93
CA ILE A 54 -3.29 -9.38 11.01
C ILE A 54 -2.96 -10.77 11.56
N ARG A 55 -1.80 -10.94 12.20
CA ARG A 55 -1.41 -12.20 12.84
C ARG A 55 -2.40 -12.59 13.93
N GLU A 56 -2.82 -11.65 14.78
CA GLU A 56 -3.83 -11.87 15.81
C GLU A 56 -5.18 -12.27 15.20
N ILE A 57 -5.61 -11.60 14.14
CA ILE A 57 -6.86 -11.92 13.43
C ILE A 57 -6.83 -13.33 12.80
N LEU A 58 -5.68 -13.74 12.23
CA LEU A 58 -5.54 -15.01 11.54
C LEU A 58 -5.30 -16.22 12.47
N GLY A 59 -4.79 -16.00 13.68
CA GLY A 59 -4.39 -17.08 14.59
C GLY A 59 -3.42 -18.06 13.92
N ASP A 60 -3.70 -19.36 14.03
CA ASP A 60 -2.84 -20.43 13.47
C ASP A 60 -2.63 -20.33 11.95
N ARG A 61 -3.60 -19.76 11.21
CA ARG A 61 -3.47 -19.56 9.76
C ARG A 61 -2.42 -18.52 9.38
N ALA A 62 -1.97 -17.69 10.33
CA ALA A 62 -0.92 -16.71 10.07
C ALA A 62 0.37 -17.39 9.61
N ALA A 63 0.67 -18.59 10.10
CA ALA A 63 1.89 -19.33 9.76
C ALA A 63 2.01 -19.68 8.27
N THR A 64 0.88 -19.77 7.55
CA THR A 64 0.86 -20.11 6.12
C THR A 64 0.47 -18.95 5.23
N LEU A 65 -0.35 -18.01 5.73
CA LEU A 65 -0.90 -16.93 4.91
C LEU A 65 -0.18 -15.59 5.08
N LEU A 66 0.51 -15.36 6.21
CA LEU A 66 1.08 -14.06 6.53
C LEU A 66 2.61 -14.12 6.54
N ALA A 67 3.26 -13.22 5.80
CA ALA A 67 4.70 -13.06 5.80
C ALA A 67 5.09 -11.61 6.11
N GLN A 68 6.19 -11.44 6.84
CA GLN A 68 6.74 -10.12 7.11
C GLN A 68 7.42 -9.59 5.85
N VAL A 69 7.25 -8.29 5.57
CA VAL A 69 7.88 -7.66 4.40
C VAL A 69 9.41 -7.76 4.44
N SER A 70 10.02 -7.69 5.62
CA SER A 70 11.48 -7.88 5.79
C SER A 70 11.92 -9.28 5.36
N ASP A 71 11.15 -10.31 5.70
CA ASP A 71 11.47 -11.69 5.31
C ASP A 71 11.33 -11.90 3.80
N TYR A 72 10.35 -11.24 3.19
CA TYR A 72 10.13 -11.27 1.74
C TYR A 72 11.24 -10.54 0.96
N THR A 73 11.61 -9.35 1.41
CA THR A 73 12.59 -8.49 0.73
C THR A 73 14.02 -8.91 1.02
N GLY A 74 14.29 -9.43 2.21
CA GLY A 74 15.62 -9.61 2.77
C GLY A 74 16.26 -8.31 3.27
N GLN A 75 15.51 -7.20 3.29
CA GLN A 75 16.03 -5.90 3.73
C GLN A 75 16.16 -5.86 5.26
N PRO A 76 17.32 -5.46 5.82
CA PRO A 76 17.47 -5.31 7.27
C PRO A 76 16.59 -4.17 7.80
N GLU A 77 16.11 -4.30 9.02
CA GLU A 77 15.34 -3.22 9.66
C GLU A 77 16.22 -1.99 9.88
N THR A 78 15.71 -0.82 9.48
CA THR A 78 16.36 0.47 9.72
C THR A 78 15.81 1.11 10.99
N GLN A 79 16.65 1.89 11.68
CA GLN A 79 16.24 2.61 12.90
C GLN A 79 15.04 3.51 12.61
N GLY A 80 14.02 3.44 13.49
CA GLY A 80 12.77 4.19 13.31
C GLY A 80 11.91 3.70 12.14
N GLY A 81 12.33 2.65 11.42
CA GLY A 81 11.55 2.11 10.33
C GLY A 81 11.49 2.99 9.10
N LEU A 82 12.53 3.81 8.89
CA LEU A 82 12.60 4.85 7.88
C LEU A 82 12.46 4.32 6.45
N VAL A 83 13.00 3.12 6.20
CA VAL A 83 12.97 2.43 4.91
C VAL A 83 12.56 0.97 5.16
N LYS A 84 11.29 0.64 4.94
CA LYS A 84 10.75 -0.74 5.07
C LYS A 84 10.14 -1.28 3.80
N THR A 85 9.48 -0.42 3.02
CA THR A 85 8.71 -0.81 1.84
C THR A 85 9.27 -0.19 0.56
N LEU A 86 10.32 0.63 0.66
CA LEU A 86 11.06 1.19 -0.45
C LEU A 86 12.07 0.17 -0.99
N ASP A 87 11.56 -0.98 -1.44
CA ASP A 87 12.37 -2.11 -1.93
C ASP A 87 11.95 -2.53 -3.34
N PHE A 88 12.93 -2.81 -4.19
CA PHE A 88 12.69 -3.09 -5.60
C PHE A 88 11.81 -4.33 -5.84
N LYS A 89 11.85 -5.35 -4.97
CA LYS A 89 11.00 -6.54 -5.13
C LYS A 89 9.52 -6.19 -4.98
N ILE A 90 9.19 -5.29 -4.06
CA ILE A 90 7.83 -4.79 -3.87
C ILE A 90 7.37 -4.03 -5.11
N TYR A 91 8.15 -3.06 -5.58
CA TYR A 91 7.75 -2.26 -6.75
C TYR A 91 7.74 -3.06 -8.05
N LEU A 92 8.65 -4.02 -8.21
CA LEU A 92 8.59 -4.97 -9.32
C LEU A 92 7.32 -5.82 -9.23
N GLY A 93 7.01 -6.36 -8.06
CA GLY A 93 5.78 -7.10 -7.80
C GLY A 93 4.51 -6.29 -8.09
N ILE A 94 4.50 -4.99 -7.81
CA ILE A 94 3.36 -4.10 -8.09
C ILE A 94 3.29 -3.71 -9.57
N LEU A 95 4.41 -3.29 -10.18
CA LEU A 95 4.43 -2.61 -11.49
C LEU A 95 4.55 -3.55 -12.69
N THR A 96 4.75 -4.86 -12.48
CA THR A 96 4.82 -5.83 -13.57
C THR A 96 3.48 -6.01 -14.28
N GLU A 97 3.58 -6.26 -15.59
CA GLU A 97 2.45 -6.49 -16.50
C GLU A 97 2.39 -7.98 -16.83
N THR A 98 1.19 -8.56 -16.82
CA THR A 98 0.97 -10.00 -17.03
C THR A 98 1.53 -10.50 -18.37
N TYR A 99 1.31 -9.75 -19.45
CA TYR A 99 1.62 -10.17 -20.81
C TYR A 99 2.93 -9.59 -21.36
N ASN A 100 3.79 -9.05 -20.49
CA ASN A 100 5.10 -8.52 -20.87
C ASN A 100 6.20 -9.54 -20.53
N PRO A 101 6.84 -10.20 -21.53
CA PRO A 101 7.83 -11.25 -21.29
C PRO A 101 9.04 -10.78 -20.46
N SER A 102 9.48 -9.54 -20.62
CA SER A 102 10.59 -8.96 -19.84
C SER A 102 10.20 -8.79 -18.38
N HIS A 103 8.99 -8.30 -18.09
CA HIS A 103 8.48 -8.19 -16.73
C HIS A 103 8.38 -9.57 -16.04
N GLN A 104 7.91 -10.59 -16.77
CA GLN A 104 7.84 -11.96 -16.23
C GLN A 104 9.22 -12.58 -16.00
N ALA A 105 10.18 -12.32 -16.90
CA ALA A 105 11.57 -12.74 -16.72
C ALA A 105 12.22 -12.08 -15.51
N ASP A 106 11.93 -10.79 -15.26
CA ASP A 106 12.45 -10.05 -14.12
C ASP A 106 11.93 -10.58 -12.80
N LEU A 107 10.61 -10.84 -12.69
CA LEU A 107 10.03 -11.48 -11.50
C LEU A 107 10.76 -12.78 -11.15
N LYS A 108 10.96 -13.65 -12.14
CA LYS A 108 11.66 -14.93 -11.96
C LYS A 108 13.13 -14.75 -11.56
N ARG A 109 13.84 -13.86 -12.25
CA ARG A 109 15.26 -13.58 -12.04
C ARG A 109 15.55 -13.05 -10.64
N THR A 110 14.65 -12.25 -10.09
CA THR A 110 14.85 -11.57 -8.80
C THR A 110 14.14 -12.24 -7.64
N ASP A 111 13.48 -13.38 -7.87
CA ASP A 111 12.63 -14.05 -6.88
C ASP A 111 11.60 -13.07 -6.26
N ALA A 112 10.97 -12.30 -7.14
CA ALA A 112 9.88 -11.40 -6.80
C ALA A 112 8.53 -12.03 -7.17
N SER A 113 7.47 -11.60 -6.50
CA SER A 113 6.12 -12.14 -6.70
C SER A 113 5.22 -11.00 -7.12
N ALA A 114 4.31 -11.26 -8.06
CA ALA A 114 3.28 -10.30 -8.41
C ALA A 114 2.39 -9.99 -7.19
N ILE A 115 2.09 -8.71 -6.98
CA ILE A 115 1.22 -8.20 -5.91
C ILE A 115 -0.06 -7.71 -6.55
N ASP A 116 -1.20 -8.30 -6.22
CA ASP A 116 -2.49 -8.09 -6.91
C ASP A 116 -3.38 -7.06 -6.20
N MET A 117 -3.14 -6.83 -4.92
CA MET A 117 -3.83 -5.81 -4.14
C MET A 117 -2.87 -5.15 -3.16
N VAL A 118 -2.98 -3.85 -3.02
CA VAL A 118 -2.23 -3.03 -2.06
C VAL A 118 -3.22 -2.27 -1.21
N ILE A 119 -3.17 -2.47 0.10
CA ILE A 119 -4.05 -1.82 1.09
C ILE A 119 -3.19 -0.94 1.98
N VAL A 120 -3.26 0.36 1.76
CA VAL A 120 -2.45 1.36 2.44
C VAL A 120 -3.28 2.60 2.71
N ASN A 121 -3.45 2.96 3.98
CA ASN A 121 -3.94 4.27 4.38
C ASN A 121 -2.83 5.04 5.10
N LEU A 122 -2.75 6.33 4.81
CA LEU A 122 -1.66 7.18 5.27
C LEU A 122 -1.88 7.62 6.71
N TYR A 123 -0.79 7.83 7.44
CA TYR A 123 -0.86 8.48 8.75
C TYR A 123 -1.50 9.86 8.58
N PRO A 124 -2.41 10.29 9.49
CA PRO A 124 -3.14 11.53 9.30
C PRO A 124 -2.22 12.73 9.58
N PHE A 125 -1.48 13.15 8.55
CA PHE A 125 -0.62 14.34 8.61
C PHE A 125 -1.43 15.57 9.04
N LYS A 126 -2.67 15.71 8.54
CA LYS A 126 -3.61 16.76 8.95
C LYS A 126 -3.92 16.75 10.45
N GLU A 127 -4.07 15.57 11.05
CA GLU A 127 -4.28 15.48 12.51
C GLU A 127 -3.01 15.81 13.27
N THR A 128 -1.84 15.44 12.73
CA THR A 128 -0.54 15.76 13.35
C THR A 128 -0.32 17.25 13.45
N ILE A 129 -0.51 17.98 12.35
CA ILE A 129 -0.31 19.44 12.30
C ILE A 129 -1.41 20.23 13.01
N ALA A 130 -2.53 19.57 13.39
CA ALA A 130 -3.61 20.18 14.15
C ALA A 130 -3.40 20.10 15.67
N LYS A 131 -2.40 19.35 16.15
CA LYS A 131 -2.10 19.25 17.58
C LYS A 131 -1.61 20.60 18.13
N PRO A 132 -2.03 21.02 19.34
CA PRO A 132 -1.62 22.30 19.92
C PRO A 132 -0.11 22.47 20.11
N ASP A 133 0.61 21.35 20.27
CA ASP A 133 2.06 21.27 20.45
C ASP A 133 2.79 20.86 19.16
N ALA A 134 2.13 20.89 18.00
CA ALA A 134 2.76 20.60 16.72
C ALA A 134 3.78 21.69 16.36
N PHE A 135 5.03 21.28 16.18
CA PHE A 135 6.11 22.13 15.68
C PHE A 135 6.67 21.57 14.37
N VAL A 136 7.47 22.39 13.67
CA VAL A 136 7.94 22.09 12.30
C VAL A 136 8.62 20.72 12.19
N GLU A 137 9.53 20.40 13.11
CA GLU A 137 10.25 19.13 13.08
C GLU A 137 9.34 17.93 13.39
N MET A 138 8.33 18.09 14.26
CA MET A 138 7.30 17.05 14.45
C MET A 138 6.53 16.81 13.15
N ALA A 139 6.09 17.86 12.47
CA ALA A 139 5.39 17.73 11.19
C ALA A 139 6.28 17.07 10.14
N ARG A 140 7.53 17.55 9.98
CA ARG A 140 8.52 16.98 9.06
C ARG A 140 8.74 15.48 9.30
N GLY A 141 8.86 15.07 10.56
CA GLY A 141 9.06 13.67 10.95
C GLY A 141 7.86 12.75 10.67
N ASN A 142 6.67 13.31 10.49
CA ASN A 142 5.44 12.56 10.22
C ASN A 142 5.03 12.53 8.73
N ILE A 143 5.90 13.04 7.84
CA ILE A 143 5.70 12.91 6.39
C ILE A 143 6.02 11.47 5.98
N ASP A 144 5.01 10.75 5.50
CA ASP A 144 5.14 9.39 4.99
C ASP A 144 5.69 9.40 3.56
N ILE A 145 6.69 8.56 3.32
CA ILE A 145 7.29 8.35 1.99
C ILE A 145 6.82 7.01 1.40
N GLY A 146 6.90 5.95 2.19
CA GLY A 146 6.61 4.59 1.72
C GLY A 146 5.14 4.41 1.33
N GLY A 147 4.21 4.96 2.13
CA GLY A 147 2.78 4.89 1.88
C GLY A 147 2.39 5.48 0.52
N PRO A 148 2.67 6.78 0.25
CA PRO A 148 2.34 7.39 -1.03
C PRO A 148 3.02 6.71 -2.22
N CYS A 149 4.26 6.22 -2.08
CA CYS A 149 4.94 5.48 -3.13
C CYS A 149 4.20 4.18 -3.50
N MET A 150 3.79 3.36 -2.51
CA MET A 150 3.04 2.13 -2.75
C MET A 150 1.65 2.40 -3.35
N ILE A 151 0.94 3.42 -2.84
CA ILE A 151 -0.38 3.83 -3.36
C ILE A 151 -0.26 4.24 -4.83
N ARG A 152 0.67 5.12 -5.17
CA ARG A 152 0.85 5.59 -6.55
C ARG A 152 1.30 4.48 -7.49
N ALA A 153 2.19 3.59 -7.04
CA ALA A 153 2.65 2.46 -7.85
C ALA A 153 1.51 1.48 -8.17
N SER A 154 0.69 1.13 -7.17
CA SER A 154 -0.45 0.23 -7.35
C SER A 154 -1.56 0.88 -8.17
N ALA A 155 -1.90 2.14 -7.90
CA ALA A 155 -2.90 2.88 -8.65
C ALA A 155 -2.50 3.09 -10.12
N LYS A 156 -1.21 3.31 -10.41
CA LYS A 156 -0.70 3.35 -11.79
C LYS A 156 -0.99 2.05 -12.53
N ASN A 157 -0.77 0.91 -11.89
CA ASN A 157 -0.94 -0.41 -12.50
C ASN A 157 -2.34 -1.00 -12.27
N TYR A 158 -3.39 -0.17 -12.31
CA TYR A 158 -4.79 -0.61 -12.13
C TYR A 158 -5.25 -1.67 -13.13
N LEU A 159 -4.51 -1.86 -14.24
CA LEU A 159 -4.75 -2.95 -15.18
C LEU A 159 -4.66 -4.33 -14.50
N ARG A 160 -3.84 -4.45 -13.44
CA ARG A 160 -3.68 -5.68 -12.66
C ARG A 160 -3.92 -5.51 -11.15
N VAL A 161 -3.60 -4.34 -10.58
CA VAL A 161 -3.53 -4.15 -9.12
C VAL A 161 -4.71 -3.34 -8.58
N ALA A 162 -5.34 -3.82 -7.50
CA ALA A 162 -6.31 -3.05 -6.73
C ALA A 162 -5.59 -2.17 -5.68
N SER A 163 -5.75 -0.84 -5.75
CA SER A 163 -5.14 0.13 -4.81
C SER A 163 -6.17 0.64 -3.81
N VAL A 164 -6.15 0.12 -2.58
CA VAL A 164 -7.17 0.39 -1.56
C VAL A 164 -6.60 1.33 -0.50
N VAL A 165 -7.26 2.47 -0.30
CA VAL A 165 -6.79 3.53 0.61
C VAL A 165 -7.73 3.85 1.76
N ASP A 166 -8.91 3.23 1.80
CA ASP A 166 -9.98 3.58 2.73
C ASP A 166 -10.75 2.32 3.17
N PRO A 167 -10.85 2.05 4.48
CA PRO A 167 -11.60 0.91 5.01
C PRO A 167 -13.07 0.84 4.59
N SER A 168 -13.70 1.98 4.26
CA SER A 168 -15.09 2.01 3.80
C SER A 168 -15.31 1.26 2.46
N ASP A 169 -14.24 1.01 1.68
CA ASP A 169 -14.32 0.22 0.46
C ASP A 169 -14.31 -1.29 0.70
N TYR A 170 -13.90 -1.77 1.89
CA TYR A 170 -13.76 -3.21 2.17
C TYR A 170 -15.03 -4.02 1.88
N PRO A 171 -16.25 -3.60 2.31
CA PRO A 171 -17.46 -4.38 2.02
C PRO A 171 -17.80 -4.45 0.52
N ALA A 172 -17.50 -3.39 -0.24
CA ALA A 172 -17.72 -3.40 -1.69
C ALA A 172 -16.72 -4.32 -2.40
N ILE A 173 -15.45 -4.30 -1.99
CA ILE A 173 -14.40 -5.16 -2.54
C ILE A 173 -14.75 -6.64 -2.27
N LEU A 174 -15.13 -7.00 -1.06
CA LEU A 174 -15.46 -8.38 -0.72
C LEU A 174 -16.65 -8.91 -1.53
N ARG A 175 -17.70 -8.09 -1.72
CA ARG A 175 -18.84 -8.47 -2.58
C ARG A 175 -18.42 -8.68 -4.04
N ASP A 176 -17.52 -7.83 -4.55
CA ASP A 176 -16.96 -7.99 -5.91
C ASP A 176 -16.16 -9.29 -6.03
N LEU A 177 -15.30 -9.59 -5.04
CA LEU A 177 -14.54 -10.84 -5.00
C LEU A 177 -15.46 -12.07 -4.91
N GLU A 178 -16.47 -12.06 -4.04
CA GLU A 178 -17.45 -13.15 -3.92
C GLU A 178 -18.19 -13.40 -5.23
N SER A 179 -18.62 -12.32 -5.91
CA SER A 179 -19.38 -12.41 -7.17
C SER A 179 -18.53 -12.89 -8.34
N ASN A 180 -17.21 -12.69 -8.26
CA ASN A 180 -16.26 -12.97 -9.35
C ASN A 180 -15.24 -14.05 -8.97
N ASN A 181 -15.61 -15.01 -8.11
CA ASN A 181 -14.76 -16.16 -7.75
C ASN A 181 -13.35 -15.77 -7.27
N GLY A 182 -13.26 -14.78 -6.38
CA GLY A 182 -12.00 -14.30 -5.80
C GLY A 182 -11.15 -13.42 -6.73
N MET A 183 -11.77 -12.86 -7.78
CA MET A 183 -11.12 -11.98 -8.75
C MET A 183 -11.67 -10.56 -8.68
N THR A 184 -10.81 -9.56 -8.91
CA THR A 184 -11.25 -8.17 -9.09
C THR A 184 -11.61 -7.91 -10.56
N THR A 185 -12.57 -7.03 -10.81
CA THR A 185 -12.86 -6.51 -12.16
C THR A 185 -11.97 -5.30 -12.51
N LEU A 186 -11.80 -5.00 -13.80
CA LEU A 186 -11.11 -3.79 -14.24
C LEU A 186 -11.80 -2.53 -13.71
N GLU A 187 -13.13 -2.53 -13.69
CA GLU A 187 -13.94 -1.43 -13.17
C GLU A 187 -13.62 -1.16 -11.69
N THR A 188 -13.60 -2.20 -10.85
CA THR A 188 -13.23 -2.09 -9.44
C THR A 188 -11.82 -1.52 -9.29
N ARG A 189 -10.83 -2.06 -10.02
CA ARG A 189 -9.44 -1.60 -9.92
C ARG A 189 -9.28 -0.15 -10.39
N PHE A 190 -9.96 0.25 -11.45
CA PHE A 190 -9.92 1.62 -11.95
C PHE A 190 -10.56 2.62 -10.99
N ARG A 191 -11.74 2.30 -10.44
CA ARG A 191 -12.41 3.11 -9.40
C ARG A 191 -11.51 3.31 -8.18
N LEU A 192 -10.87 2.23 -7.73
CA LEU A 192 -9.92 2.25 -6.62
C LEU A 192 -8.70 3.13 -6.94
N ALA A 193 -8.16 3.05 -8.16
CA ALA A 193 -7.04 3.89 -8.59
C ALA A 193 -7.39 5.38 -8.66
N GLN A 194 -8.60 5.74 -9.10
CA GLN A 194 -9.08 7.13 -9.07
C GLN A 194 -9.09 7.67 -7.64
N LYS A 195 -9.64 6.89 -6.68
CA LYS A 195 -9.66 7.26 -5.26
C LYS A 195 -8.25 7.36 -4.68
N ALA A 196 -7.37 6.42 -5.01
CA ALA A 196 -5.98 6.37 -4.55
C ALA A 196 -5.15 7.60 -4.99
N PHE A 197 -5.28 8.02 -6.26
CA PHE A 197 -4.63 9.25 -6.73
C PHE A 197 -5.24 10.52 -6.10
N GLY A 198 -6.55 10.56 -5.87
CA GLY A 198 -7.18 11.63 -5.09
C GLY A 198 -6.62 11.72 -3.66
N HIS A 199 -6.53 10.59 -2.97
CA HIS A 199 -6.01 10.51 -1.60
C HIS A 199 -4.56 11.01 -1.49
N THR A 200 -3.69 10.63 -2.42
CA THR A 200 -2.30 11.11 -2.43
C THR A 200 -2.17 12.58 -2.83
N ALA A 201 -3.03 13.07 -3.74
CA ALA A 201 -3.08 14.50 -4.06
C ALA A 201 -3.50 15.35 -2.84
N ASP A 202 -4.50 14.91 -2.08
CA ASP A 202 -4.93 15.58 -0.85
C ASP A 202 -3.86 15.56 0.25
N TYR A 203 -3.10 14.46 0.33
CA TYR A 203 -1.98 14.31 1.27
C TYR A 203 -0.85 15.29 0.95
N ASP A 204 -0.38 15.31 -0.31
CA ASP A 204 0.67 16.23 -0.75
C ASP A 204 0.23 17.70 -0.65
N ARG A 205 -1.06 17.99 -0.93
CA ARG A 205 -1.63 19.33 -0.72
C ARG A 205 -1.50 19.77 0.73
N ALA A 206 -1.83 18.90 1.69
CA ALA A 206 -1.73 19.22 3.11
C ALA A 206 -0.28 19.53 3.54
N ILE A 207 0.68 18.77 3.02
CA ILE A 207 2.11 19.00 3.26
C ILE A 207 2.55 20.33 2.67
N ALA A 208 2.23 20.58 1.39
CA ALA A 208 2.60 21.81 0.70
C ALA A 208 2.02 23.05 1.38
N ASP A 209 0.74 23.01 1.75
CA ASP A 209 0.07 24.12 2.43
C ASP A 209 0.66 24.36 3.84
N TYR A 210 1.02 23.30 4.58
CA TYR A 210 1.65 23.43 5.90
C TYR A 210 3.05 24.06 5.77
N LEU A 211 3.91 23.50 4.92
CA LEU A 211 5.28 23.98 4.73
C LEU A 211 5.33 25.41 4.18
N GLY A 212 4.44 25.75 3.24
CA GLY A 212 4.36 27.08 2.66
C GLY A 212 3.95 28.19 3.63
N ARG A 213 3.39 27.84 4.80
CA ARG A 213 3.03 28.79 5.86
C ARG A 213 4.10 28.96 6.93
N GLN A 214 5.13 28.10 6.96
CA GLN A 214 6.13 28.13 8.02
C GLN A 214 7.13 29.27 7.81
N PRO A 215 7.28 30.20 8.78
CA PRO A 215 8.39 31.13 8.81
C PRO A 215 9.73 30.40 8.95
N MET A 216 10.79 30.91 8.30
CA MET A 216 12.13 30.34 8.48
C MET A 216 12.62 30.40 9.94
N ALA A 217 12.16 31.36 10.73
CA ALA A 217 12.48 31.44 12.16
C ALA A 217 11.99 30.21 12.95
N ASP A 218 10.78 29.72 12.65
CA ASP A 218 10.20 28.55 13.31
C ASP A 218 10.95 27.28 12.92
N VAL A 219 11.33 27.16 11.65
CA VAL A 219 12.21 26.08 11.15
C VAL A 219 13.55 26.12 11.89
N SER A 220 14.21 27.28 11.94
CA SER A 220 15.52 27.45 12.58
C SER A 220 15.48 27.14 14.07
N SER A 221 14.42 27.54 14.78
CA SER A 221 14.26 27.29 16.21
C SER A 221 14.26 25.80 16.60
N CYS A 222 13.99 24.90 15.65
CA CYS A 222 14.05 23.46 15.86
C CYS A 222 15.49 22.91 15.94
N TYR A 223 16.49 23.73 15.59
CA TYR A 223 17.86 23.28 15.39
C TYR A 223 18.85 24.26 16.07
N GLY A 224 19.88 23.73 16.72
CA GLY A 224 20.81 24.51 17.54
C GLY A 224 21.95 25.19 16.78
N PHE A 225 21.66 25.87 15.67
CA PHE A 225 22.65 26.65 14.92
C PHE A 225 22.54 28.16 15.18
#